data_AF-A0A7I8VE05-F1
#
_entry.id   AF-A0A7I8VE05-F1
#
_cell.length_a   1.000
_cell.length_b   1.000
_cell.length_c   1.000
_cell.angle_alpha   90.00
_cell.angle_beta   90.00
_cell.angle_gamma   90.00
#
_symmetry.space_group_name_H-M   'P 1'
#
loop_
_entity.id
_entity.type
_entity.pdbx_description
1 polymer ?
#
loop_
_entity_poly.entity_id
_entity_poly.type
_entity_poly.pdbx_seq_one_letter_code
_entity_poly.pdbx_strand_id
1 'polypeptide(L)'
;MQIRGTFGGKGLPQIDPRQFAIAKFKKEKEELEKYVAENRLDASQMMYKPREQVKGLLYEGFSKEGKGRASYLKERKLQIPEKKYEFPVTSSWNYGWKLDECFALKRPTHARSSMIRDNFFTRNGIPTMREPNVPPPHGMERSVTCANINMC
;
A
#
# COMPACT_ATOMS: atom_id res chain seq x y z
N MET A 1 48.07 -65.64 -23.95
CA MET A 1 48.15 -64.34 -23.23
C MET A 1 46.73 -63.81 -23.05
N GLN A 2 46.15 -63.91 -21.85
CA GLN A 2 44.85 -63.30 -21.52
C GLN A 2 45.12 -62.02 -20.73
N ILE A 3 44.75 -60.88 -21.33
CA ILE A 3 44.77 -59.58 -20.64
C ILE A 3 43.45 -59.47 -19.87
N ARG A 4 43.49 -59.71 -18.56
CA ARG A 4 42.36 -59.43 -17.66
C ARG A 4 42.37 -57.94 -17.33
N GLY A 5 41.60 -57.15 -18.08
CA GLY A 5 41.32 -55.76 -17.73
C GLY A 5 40.24 -55.70 -16.66
N THR A 6 40.62 -55.38 -15.42
CA THR A 6 39.67 -55.02 -14.36
C THR A 6 39.15 -53.61 -14.62
N PHE A 7 37.95 -53.48 -15.17
CA PHE A 7 37.24 -52.21 -15.17
C PHE A 7 36.81 -51.90 -13.72
N GLY A 8 37.66 -51.18 -12.99
CA GLY A 8 37.31 -50.56 -11.72
C GLY A 8 36.33 -49.42 -11.95
N GLY A 9 35.08 -49.76 -12.30
CA GLY A 9 33.99 -48.82 -12.44
C GLY A 9 33.58 -48.32 -11.06
N LYS A 10 34.10 -47.17 -10.64
CA LYS A 10 33.39 -46.37 -9.63
C LYS A 10 32.08 -45.97 -10.31
N GLY A 11 30.99 -46.64 -9.97
CA GLY A 11 29.65 -46.30 -10.46
C GLY A 11 29.36 -44.83 -10.21
N LEU A 12 28.54 -44.21 -11.08
CA LEU A 12 28.14 -42.82 -10.90
C LEU A 12 27.56 -42.62 -9.48
N PRO A 13 27.89 -41.52 -8.79
CA PRO A 13 27.33 -41.24 -7.48
C PRO A 13 25.80 -41.19 -7.58
N GLN A 14 25.12 -42.00 -6.77
CA GLN A 14 23.67 -41.91 -6.63
C GLN A 14 23.36 -40.60 -5.89
N ILE A 15 22.82 -39.63 -6.61
CA ILE A 15 22.37 -38.36 -6.04
C ILE A 15 20.92 -38.57 -5.61
N ASP A 16 20.67 -38.54 -4.32
CA ASP A 16 19.31 -38.51 -3.79
C ASP A 16 18.62 -37.20 -4.26
N PRO A 17 17.51 -37.28 -5.02
CA PRO A 17 16.85 -36.08 -5.57
C PRO A 17 16.41 -35.09 -4.49
N ARG A 18 16.09 -35.60 -3.29
CA ARG A 18 15.78 -34.80 -2.11
C ARG A 18 16.99 -34.01 -1.60
N GLN A 19 18.18 -34.62 -1.58
CA GLN A 19 19.39 -33.94 -1.12
C GLN A 19 19.79 -32.82 -2.08
N PHE A 20 19.64 -33.06 -3.40
CA PHE A 20 19.86 -32.04 -4.41
C PHE A 20 18.89 -30.86 -4.26
N ALA A 21 17.60 -31.13 -4.05
CA ALA A 21 16.60 -30.08 -3.80
C ALA A 21 16.92 -29.27 -2.54
N ILE A 22 17.27 -29.91 -1.43
CA ILE A 22 17.65 -29.23 -0.17
C ILE A 22 18.90 -28.38 -0.36
N ALA A 23 19.92 -28.89 -1.04
CA ALA A 23 21.14 -28.14 -1.32
C ALA A 23 20.85 -26.92 -2.21
N LYS A 24 19.98 -27.07 -3.22
CA LYS A 24 19.52 -25.98 -4.07
C LYS A 24 18.80 -24.90 -3.27
N PHE A 25 17.81 -25.28 -2.45
CA PHE A 25 17.09 -24.34 -1.59
C PHE A 25 18.00 -23.64 -0.58
N LYS A 26 18.98 -24.35 0.01
CA LYS A 26 19.97 -23.74 0.90
C LYS A 26 20.80 -22.69 0.18
N LYS A 27 21.25 -22.99 -1.03
CA LYS A 27 22.09 -22.11 -1.84
C LYS A 27 21.32 -20.85 -2.27
N GLU A 28 20.08 -21.02 -2.74
CA GLU A 28 19.18 -19.90 -3.08
C GLU A 28 18.88 -19.02 -1.85
N LYS A 29 18.66 -19.64 -0.68
CA LYS A 29 18.45 -18.89 0.57
C LYS A 29 19.69 -18.09 0.97
N GLU A 30 20.87 -18.68 0.88
CA GLU A 30 22.14 -18.03 1.22
C GLU A 30 22.47 -16.87 0.24
N GLU A 31 22.19 -17.04 -1.06
CA GLU A 31 22.29 -15.99 -2.06
C GLU A 31 21.31 -14.84 -1.78
N LEU A 32 20.07 -15.15 -1.39
CA LEU A 32 19.09 -14.14 -1.00
C LEU A 32 19.52 -13.39 0.27
N GLU A 33 20.07 -14.10 1.27
CA GLU A 33 20.59 -13.48 2.49
C GLU A 33 21.78 -12.55 2.20
N LYS A 34 22.68 -12.92 1.28
CA LYS A 34 23.78 -12.04 0.83
C LYS A 34 23.26 -10.81 0.11
N TYR A 35 22.32 -10.97 -0.82
CA TYR A 35 21.68 -9.85 -1.51
C TYR A 35 21.00 -8.90 -0.52
N VAL A 36 20.29 -9.43 0.48
CA VAL A 36 19.63 -8.63 1.52
C VAL A 36 20.65 -7.94 2.44
N ALA A 37 21.79 -8.56 2.72
CA ALA A 37 22.85 -7.96 3.52
C ALA A 37 23.58 -6.82 2.77
N GLU A 38 23.86 -7.01 1.48
CA GLU A 38 24.48 -6.02 0.61
C GLU A 38 23.54 -4.85 0.30
N ASN A 39 22.26 -5.15 0.06
CA ASN A 39 21.19 -4.16 -0.12
C ASN A 39 20.49 -3.83 1.19
N ARG A 40 21.12 -4.10 2.34
CA ARG A 40 20.62 -3.63 3.62
C ARG A 40 20.80 -2.13 3.63
N LEU A 41 19.85 -1.42 3.03
CA LEU A 41 19.81 0.03 2.99
C LEU A 41 20.00 0.51 4.41
N ASP A 42 21.03 1.32 4.63
CA ASP A 42 21.23 1.97 5.92
C ASP A 42 19.90 2.64 6.29
N ALA A 43 19.50 2.59 7.56
CA ALA A 43 18.24 3.21 7.99
C ALA A 43 18.15 4.71 7.61
N SER A 44 19.31 5.33 7.34
CA SER A 44 19.48 6.68 6.78
C SER A 44 19.03 6.81 5.31
N GLN A 45 19.20 5.77 4.49
CA GLN A 45 18.79 5.71 3.07
C GLN A 45 17.29 5.44 2.89
N MET A 46 16.61 4.90 3.90
CA MET A 46 15.17 4.60 3.82
C MET A 46 14.28 5.85 3.82
N MET A 47 14.80 7.01 4.25
CA MET A 47 14.03 8.24 4.45
C MET A 47 14.58 9.40 3.62
N TYR A 48 13.72 10.11 2.92
CA TYR A 48 14.10 11.27 2.11
C TYR A 48 14.59 12.45 2.97
N LYS A 49 15.59 13.17 2.44
CA LYS A 49 16.11 14.40 3.04
C LYS A 49 14.96 15.41 3.30
N PRO A 50 14.90 16.03 4.50
CA PRO A 50 13.94 17.10 4.77
C PRO A 50 14.12 18.29 3.84
N ARG A 51 13.04 19.04 3.64
CA ARG A 51 13.10 20.39 3.04
C ARG A 51 13.99 21.28 3.89
N GLU A 52 14.72 22.20 3.26
CA GLU A 52 15.70 23.04 3.96
C GLU A 52 15.05 23.94 5.03
N GLN A 53 13.83 24.43 4.78
CA GLN A 53 13.04 25.19 5.78
C GLN A 53 12.80 24.39 7.06
N VAL A 54 12.33 23.15 6.91
CA VAL A 54 12.06 22.23 8.03
C VAL A 54 13.37 21.88 8.75
N LYS A 55 14.47 21.72 8.01
CA LYS A 55 15.79 21.48 8.58
C LYS A 55 16.30 22.69 9.39
N GLY A 56 16.00 23.91 8.96
CA GLY A 56 16.32 25.13 9.68
C GLY A 56 15.75 25.16 11.10
N LEU A 57 14.55 24.59 11.30
CA LEU A 57 13.92 24.49 12.61
C LEU A 57 14.75 23.73 13.65
N LEU A 58 15.67 22.85 13.25
CA LEU A 58 16.55 22.17 14.22
C LEU A 58 17.41 23.16 15.01
N TYR A 59 17.76 24.29 14.39
CA TYR A 59 18.69 25.27 14.92
C TYR A 59 17.98 26.51 15.50
N GLU A 60 16.65 26.54 15.44
CA GLU A 60 15.85 27.65 15.96
C GLU A 60 15.41 27.40 17.41
N GLY A 61 16.09 28.02 18.37
CA GLY A 61 15.70 28.00 19.78
C GLY A 61 15.89 26.66 20.48
N PHE A 62 15.25 26.49 21.65
CA PHE A 62 15.44 25.32 22.51
C PHE A 62 14.23 24.38 22.52
N SER A 63 14.51 23.08 22.64
CA SER A 63 13.49 22.03 22.67
C SER A 63 12.55 22.12 23.88
N LYS A 64 13.00 22.71 25.00
CA LYS A 64 12.19 22.87 26.23
C LYS A 64 11.00 23.83 26.02
N GLU A 65 11.17 24.81 25.14
CA GLU A 65 10.13 25.78 24.78
C GLU A 65 9.24 25.28 23.63
N GLY A 66 9.41 24.01 23.21
CA GLY A 66 8.72 23.43 22.06
C GLY A 66 9.28 23.85 20.71
N LYS A 67 10.38 24.62 20.68
CA LYS A 67 11.11 25.02 19.46
C LYS A 67 12.22 24.02 19.12
N GLY A 68 13.06 24.32 18.14
CA GLY A 68 14.21 23.49 17.80
C GLY A 68 13.81 22.11 17.28
N ARG A 69 14.45 21.08 17.87
CA ARG A 69 14.17 19.65 17.58
C ARG A 69 12.70 19.26 17.79
N ALA A 70 12.03 19.81 18.81
CA ALA A 70 10.63 19.49 19.06
C ALA A 70 9.74 19.99 17.93
N SER A 71 10.00 21.21 17.42
CA SER A 71 9.29 21.78 16.27
C SER A 71 9.56 20.96 15.00
N TYR A 72 10.82 20.63 14.74
CA TYR A 72 11.20 19.77 13.60
C TYR A 72 10.44 18.44 13.58
N LEU A 73 10.39 17.74 14.71
CA LEU A 73 9.72 16.43 14.78
C LEU A 73 8.21 16.56 14.60
N LYS A 74 7.60 17.63 15.12
CA LYS A 74 6.16 17.92 14.91
C LYS A 74 5.87 18.11 13.43
N GLU A 75 6.59 19.00 12.75
CA GLU A 75 6.40 19.22 11.32
C GLU A 75 6.69 17.97 10.50
N ARG A 76 7.77 17.25 10.80
CA ARG A 76 8.13 16.03 10.05
C ARG A 76 7.15 14.88 10.26
N LYS A 77 6.35 14.91 11.33
CA LYS A 77 5.26 13.94 11.58
C LYS A 77 4.00 14.25 10.77
N LEU A 78 3.75 15.51 10.41
CA LEU A 78 2.59 15.91 9.59
C LEU A 78 2.71 15.45 8.13
N GLN A 79 3.92 15.19 7.66
CA GLN A 79 4.15 14.69 6.31
C GLN A 79 3.72 13.21 6.19
N ILE A 80 2.97 12.92 5.12
CA ILE A 80 2.52 11.56 4.77
C ILE A 80 3.74 10.63 4.64
N PRO A 81 3.70 9.40 5.19
CA PRO A 81 4.83 8.47 5.18
C PRO A 81 5.33 8.16 3.76
N GLU A 82 4.44 8.07 2.77
CA GLU A 82 4.78 7.80 1.37
C GLU A 82 5.68 8.87 0.72
N LYS A 83 5.59 10.13 1.18
CA LYS A 83 6.46 11.22 0.74
C LYS A 83 7.73 11.34 1.57
N LYS A 84 7.79 10.61 2.69
CA LYS A 84 8.85 10.69 3.69
C LYS A 84 9.83 9.53 3.54
N TYR A 85 9.33 8.34 3.22
CA TYR A 85 10.10 7.11 3.06
C TYR A 85 9.94 6.59 1.64
N GLU A 86 10.99 5.96 1.12
CA GLU A 86 10.96 5.35 -0.20
C GLU A 86 10.17 4.03 -0.19
N PHE A 87 10.37 3.25 0.87
CA PHE A 87 9.75 1.95 1.08
C PHE A 87 8.93 1.92 2.37
N PRO A 88 7.89 1.06 2.45
CA PRO A 88 7.15 0.87 3.69
C PRO A 88 8.06 0.27 4.77
N VAL A 89 8.25 1.01 5.85
CA VAL A 89 9.14 0.60 6.95
C VAL A 89 8.50 -0.48 7.82
N THR A 90 7.18 -0.45 7.96
CA THR A 90 6.40 -1.40 8.77
C THR A 90 5.48 -2.24 7.90
N SER A 91 5.24 -3.48 8.31
CA SER A 91 4.32 -4.40 7.61
C SER A 91 2.89 -3.85 7.49
N SER A 92 2.46 -3.02 8.44
CA SER A 92 1.17 -2.33 8.40
C SER A 92 1.03 -1.33 7.24
N TRP A 93 2.14 -0.80 6.72
CA TRP A 93 2.13 0.15 5.61
C TRP A 93 2.12 -0.53 4.25
N ASN A 94 2.35 -1.84 4.18
CA ASN A 94 2.27 -2.59 2.92
C ASN A 94 0.89 -2.45 2.27
N TYR A 95 -0.16 -2.38 3.08
CA TYR A 95 -1.50 -2.11 2.60
C TYR A 95 -1.69 -0.62 2.36
N GLY A 96 -2.06 -0.27 1.14
CA GLY A 96 -2.41 1.10 0.78
C GLY A 96 -1.23 2.02 0.46
N TRP A 97 0.00 1.49 0.37
CA TRP A 97 1.18 2.27 -0.02
C TRP A 97 1.07 2.79 -1.45
N LYS A 98 1.19 4.11 -1.63
CA LYS A 98 1.18 4.81 -2.92
C LYS A 98 -0.04 4.48 -3.78
N LEU A 99 -1.21 4.34 -3.14
CA LEU A 99 -2.46 4.04 -3.86
C LEU A 99 -2.80 5.08 -4.92
N ASP A 100 -2.45 6.33 -4.69
CA ASP A 100 -2.65 7.44 -5.63
C ASP A 100 -1.93 7.19 -6.98
N GLU A 101 -0.81 6.46 -6.99
CA GLU A 101 -0.07 6.11 -8.22
C GLU A 101 -0.71 4.91 -8.92
N CYS A 102 -1.14 3.90 -8.17
CA CYS A 102 -1.69 2.65 -8.71
C CYS A 102 -3.11 2.80 -9.25
N PHE A 103 -3.96 3.59 -8.58
CA PHE A 103 -5.35 3.73 -8.94
C PHE A 103 -5.67 5.20 -9.11
N ALA A 104 -5.79 5.64 -10.37
CA ALA A 104 -6.59 6.81 -10.65
C ALA A 104 -8.03 6.46 -10.26
N LEU A 105 -8.46 6.83 -9.05
CA LEU A 105 -9.84 6.76 -8.58
C LEU A 105 -10.70 7.74 -9.40
N LYS A 106 -10.75 7.52 -10.71
CA LYS A 106 -11.69 8.17 -11.60
C LYS A 106 -13.03 7.53 -11.32
N ARG A 107 -13.99 8.34 -10.88
CA ARG A 107 -15.39 7.94 -10.89
C ARG A 107 -15.70 7.42 -12.30
N PRO A 108 -16.23 6.20 -12.46
CA PRO A 108 -16.60 5.74 -13.79
C PRO A 108 -17.60 6.72 -14.38
N THR A 109 -17.37 7.20 -15.60
CA THR A 109 -18.23 8.19 -16.27
C THR A 109 -19.70 7.73 -16.35
N HIS A 110 -19.91 6.41 -16.37
CA HIS A 110 -21.23 5.77 -16.48
C HIS A 110 -21.54 4.86 -15.27
N ALA A 111 -21.07 5.23 -14.07
CA ALA A 111 -21.17 4.37 -12.90
C ALA A 111 -22.62 4.07 -12.46
N ARG A 112 -22.83 2.82 -11.99
CA ARG A 112 -24.06 2.30 -11.34
C ARG A 112 -24.50 3.08 -10.08
N SER A 113 -23.81 4.15 -9.71
CA SER A 113 -24.18 5.02 -8.59
C SER A 113 -25.45 5.83 -8.84
N SER A 114 -25.89 6.02 -10.09
CA SER A 114 -27.28 6.43 -10.35
C SER A 114 -28.23 5.34 -9.89
N MET A 115 -28.07 4.12 -10.40
CA MET A 115 -28.95 3.00 -10.04
C MET A 115 -29.00 2.74 -8.53
N ILE A 116 -27.88 2.83 -7.81
CA ILE A 116 -27.86 2.70 -6.34
C ILE A 116 -28.58 3.88 -5.68
N ARG A 117 -28.37 5.12 -6.14
CA ARG A 117 -29.11 6.30 -5.63
C ARG A 117 -30.60 6.19 -5.88
N ASP A 118 -30.99 5.75 -7.06
CA ASP A 118 -32.37 5.69 -7.52
C ASP A 118 -33.15 4.53 -6.85
N ASN A 119 -32.47 3.42 -6.53
CA ASN A 119 -33.13 2.22 -5.97
C ASN A 119 -32.96 2.06 -4.45
N PHE A 120 -31.81 2.43 -3.86
CA PHE A 120 -31.54 2.15 -2.45
C PHE A 120 -31.86 3.33 -1.51
N PHE A 121 -31.93 4.56 -2.03
CA PHE A 121 -32.14 5.75 -1.20
C PHE A 121 -33.46 6.45 -1.53
N THR A 122 -34.22 6.83 -0.50
CA THR A 122 -35.41 7.68 -0.67
C THR A 122 -35.00 9.14 -0.91
N ARG A 123 -35.96 10.03 -1.23
CA ARG A 123 -35.71 11.48 -1.45
C ARG A 123 -34.96 12.17 -0.30
N ASN A 124 -34.99 11.58 0.90
CA ASN A 124 -34.33 12.11 2.09
C ASN A 124 -33.00 11.37 2.43
N GLY A 125 -32.54 10.46 1.58
CA GLY A 125 -31.26 9.73 1.75
C GLY A 125 -31.25 8.68 2.86
N ILE A 126 -32.39 8.45 3.54
CA ILE A 126 -32.51 7.44 4.59
C ILE A 126 -32.99 6.15 3.93
N PRO A 127 -32.26 5.02 4.06
CA PRO A 127 -32.80 3.72 3.71
C PRO A 127 -33.97 3.48 4.66
N THR A 128 -35.18 3.69 4.15
CA THR A 128 -36.38 3.44 4.93
C THR A 128 -36.48 1.95 5.14
N MET A 129 -35.99 1.47 6.28
CA MET A 129 -36.62 0.34 6.97
C MET A 129 -38.00 0.82 7.47
N ARG A 130 -38.89 1.21 6.55
CA ARG A 130 -40.27 1.59 6.89
C ARG A 130 -41.18 0.44 6.54
N GLU A 131 -41.93 0.07 7.56
CA GLU A 131 -42.98 -0.93 7.61
C GLU A 131 -43.97 -0.83 6.43
N PRO A 132 -44.51 -1.97 5.97
CA PRO A 132 -45.12 -2.10 4.66
C PRO A 132 -46.47 -1.41 4.42
N ASN A 133 -47.02 -0.57 5.32
CA ASN A 133 -48.40 -0.08 5.15
C ASN A 133 -48.66 1.35 5.68
N VAL A 134 -48.01 2.36 5.09
CA VAL A 134 -48.53 3.74 5.18
C VAL A 134 -48.70 4.29 3.77
N PRO A 135 -49.94 4.49 3.27
CA PRO A 135 -50.16 5.07 1.95
C PRO A 135 -49.68 6.53 1.91
N PRO A 136 -49.08 6.98 0.80
CA PRO A 136 -48.58 8.34 0.68
C PRO A 136 -49.73 9.36 0.74
N PRO A 137 -49.57 10.48 1.47
CA PRO A 137 -50.60 11.51 1.52
C PRO A 137 -50.90 12.03 0.11
N HIS A 138 -52.17 11.92 -0.30
CA HIS A 138 -52.70 12.51 -1.52
C HIS A 138 -52.62 14.04 -1.41
N GLY A 139 -51.87 14.68 -2.31
CA GLY A 139 -51.92 16.14 -2.44
C GLY A 139 -50.60 16.89 -2.59
N MET A 140 -49.55 16.32 -3.20
CA MET A 140 -48.42 17.14 -3.65
C MET A 140 -48.14 16.88 -5.13
N GLU A 141 -48.76 17.72 -5.95
CA GLU A 141 -48.51 17.79 -7.39
C GLU A 141 -47.01 17.97 -7.66
N ARG A 142 -46.52 17.19 -8.63
CA ARG A 142 -45.12 17.24 -9.05
C ARG A 142 -44.93 18.47 -9.93
N SER A 143 -44.62 19.62 -9.35
CA SER A 143 -44.03 20.71 -10.11
C SER A 143 -42.59 20.31 -10.46
N VAL A 144 -42.41 19.79 -11.67
CA VAL A 144 -41.10 19.52 -12.24
C VAL A 144 -40.48 20.87 -12.61
N THR A 145 -39.85 21.55 -11.66
CA THR A 145 -38.92 22.63 -11.98
C THR A 145 -37.53 22.02 -12.00
N CYS A 146 -37.04 21.72 -13.20
CA CYS A 146 -35.63 21.51 -13.45
C CYS A 146 -34.88 22.82 -13.13
N ALA A 147 -34.38 22.95 -11.91
CA ALA A 147 -33.37 23.95 -11.62
C ALA A 147 -32.06 23.47 -12.26
N ASN A 148 -31.84 23.93 -13.49
CA ASN A 148 -30.51 24.07 -14.08
C ASN A 148 -29.61 24.80 -13.07
N ILE A 149 -28.65 24.09 -12.49
CA ILE A 149 -27.45 24.71 -11.94
C ILE A 149 -26.28 24.04 -12.64
N ASN A 150 -25.97 24.59 -13.81
CA ASN A 150 -24.59 24.72 -14.22
C ASN A 150 -23.88 25.52 -13.13
N MET A 151 -22.86 24.95 -12.50
CA MET A 151 -21.78 25.71 -11.88
C MET A 151 -20.56 24.81 -11.69
N CYS A 152 -19.52 25.17 -12.45
CA CYS A 152 -18.08 24.90 -12.33
C CYS A 152 -17.59 23.56 -11.75
#